data_AF-A0A7V4IXR6-F1
#
_entry.id   AF-A0A7V4IXR6-F1
#
_cell.length_a   1.000
_cell.length_b   1.000
_cell.length_c   1.000
_cell.angle_alpha   90.00
_cell.angle_beta   90.00
_cell.angle_gamma   90.00
#
_symmetry.space_group_name_H-M   'P 1'
#
loop_
_entity.id
_entity.type
_entity.pdbx_description
1 polymer ?
#
loop_
_entity_poly.entity_id
_entity_poly.type
_entity_poly.pdbx_seq_one_letter_code
_entity_poly.pdbx_strand_id
1 'polypeptide(L)'
;MFAILLALITTIQPTRATMPTDWPDHVLSFPYPAQTRPEKPQLILFRQDFEQLERNRSVIQTPLTIGDRRFQRGLGTHSVSHIRIRSPRPITRFRAWVGVDSNERTSGGLGSVTFHVEADGRELARSPVLRGGQPAHRMDVEVGGGTSLDLRVADAGDGPGCDHADWAEAQVELDDGSVHWLDALETGLAEPGARYPFRFLYGGRESDALLPDWPHTVQRGQVGERAITITTWADPGSGLRVILEATRFRDFPAVEWLLRFANEGTADTAVIEEVHAMDLTLRAPYAMPPYSVFRLNGGTPTPDQFEPATLPVSRSGVVTLGSGAGRSSSRNFPFFKIEARESQILVAVGWSGSWSARLECPDPATLRVTAGLEKTRFVLHPGEKVRGPRMLALYHAGDTRDSHSQFRRLIATHFAARRAGKPLLPIPFSNTCFTRGGGWLNECNAENQISLIRAYAPLGLEAVITDAGWFEGGWPAGAGNWNPRKDAYPEGMGPVAKAALDRGMVYGLWYEPERVVAGTEIHRTRPEWVLGSQAGPQETYLLNFGLPEVQEYFF
;
A
#
# COMPACT_ATOMS: atom_id res chain seq x y z
N MET A 1 -40.72 -17.71 43.88
CA MET A 1 -39.59 -18.07 43.00
C MET A 1 -39.61 -17.29 41.68
N PHE A 2 -39.98 -16.00 41.69
CA PHE A 2 -40.02 -15.14 40.48
C PHE A 2 -39.58 -13.68 40.75
N ALA A 3 -39.09 -13.38 41.96
CA ALA A 3 -38.66 -12.03 42.37
C ALA A 3 -37.17 -11.92 42.70
N ILE A 4 -36.41 -13.03 42.62
CA ILE A 4 -34.96 -13.06 42.89
C ILE A 4 -34.15 -13.11 41.57
N LEU A 5 -34.78 -13.36 40.43
CA LEU A 5 -34.12 -13.40 39.12
C LEU A 5 -33.94 -12.02 38.46
N LEU A 6 -34.57 -10.97 38.99
CA LEU A 6 -34.50 -9.60 38.43
C LEU A 6 -33.42 -8.72 39.07
N ALA A 7 -32.71 -9.21 40.09
CA ALA A 7 -31.65 -8.48 40.80
C ALA A 7 -30.23 -8.90 40.39
N LEU A 8 -30.09 -9.74 39.35
CA LEU A 8 -28.81 -10.20 38.78
C LEU A 8 -28.60 -9.74 37.32
N ILE A 9 -29.38 -8.75 36.86
CA ILE A 9 -29.23 -8.10 35.53
C ILE A 9 -28.77 -6.63 35.67
N THR A 10 -28.43 -6.17 36.87
CA THR A 10 -27.90 -4.83 37.10
C THR A 10 -26.59 -4.92 37.86
N THR A 11 -25.48 -5.04 37.12
CA THR A 11 -24.18 -4.38 37.35
C THR A 11 -23.05 -5.14 36.65
N ILE A 12 -23.06 -5.15 35.31
CA ILE A 12 -21.85 -4.81 34.56
C ILE A 12 -22.35 -3.91 33.43
N GLN A 13 -22.52 -2.62 33.73
CA GLN A 13 -22.36 -1.66 32.65
C GLN A 13 -20.95 -1.92 32.11
N PRO A 14 -20.74 -2.18 30.81
CA PRO A 14 -19.44 -1.89 30.26
C PRO A 14 -19.26 -0.41 30.57
N THR A 15 -18.32 -0.09 31.45
CA THR A 15 -17.74 1.24 31.47
C THR A 15 -17.41 1.52 30.01
N ARG A 16 -18.21 2.37 29.36
CA ARG A 16 -17.80 3.00 28.11
C ARG A 16 -16.45 3.60 28.45
N ALA A 17 -15.38 2.95 28.06
CA ALA A 17 -14.08 3.59 28.02
C ALA A 17 -14.29 4.76 27.05
N THR A 18 -14.56 5.93 27.61
CA THR A 18 -14.50 7.20 26.91
C THR A 18 -13.01 7.36 26.63
N MET A 19 -12.56 6.82 25.51
CA MET A 19 -11.29 7.26 24.95
C MET A 19 -11.47 8.71 24.51
N PRO A 20 -10.46 9.54 24.74
CA PRO A 20 -10.70 10.94 24.94
C PRO A 20 -10.95 11.59 23.57
N THR A 21 -11.74 12.67 23.55
CA THR A 21 -12.01 13.47 22.35
C THR A 21 -10.75 14.07 21.71
N ASP A 22 -9.57 13.75 22.25
CA ASP A 22 -8.24 14.20 21.89
C ASP A 22 -7.39 13.13 21.16
N TRP A 23 -7.87 11.91 20.85
CA TRP A 23 -7.06 10.93 20.10
C TRP A 23 -6.47 11.52 18.79
N PRO A 24 -7.24 12.25 17.97
CA PRO A 24 -6.67 12.99 16.85
C PRO A 24 -5.52 13.92 17.26
N ASP A 25 -5.65 14.57 18.42
CA ASP A 25 -4.62 15.47 18.97
C ASP A 25 -3.38 14.68 19.42
N HIS A 26 -3.53 13.43 19.87
CA HIS A 26 -2.40 12.53 20.17
C HIS A 26 -1.60 12.13 18.93
N VAL A 27 -2.28 11.77 17.83
CA VAL A 27 -1.61 11.51 16.54
C VAL A 27 -0.90 12.77 16.01
N LEU A 28 -1.44 13.95 16.32
CA LEU A 28 -0.86 15.22 15.90
C LEU A 28 0.12 15.81 16.92
N SER A 29 0.31 15.18 18.09
CA SER A 29 1.26 15.61 19.12
C SER A 29 2.65 15.01 18.88
N PHE A 30 3.22 15.30 17.71
CA PHE A 30 4.59 14.91 17.36
C PHE A 30 5.58 16.07 17.63
N PRO A 31 6.88 15.79 17.85
CA PRO A 31 7.51 14.48 17.77
C PRO A 31 7.12 13.55 18.93
N TYR A 32 6.83 12.28 18.64
CA TYR A 32 6.61 11.26 19.64
C TYR A 32 7.91 10.98 20.42
N PRO A 33 7.82 10.48 21.68
CA PRO A 33 9.00 10.15 22.47
C PRO A 33 9.90 9.16 21.72
N ALA A 34 11.20 9.46 21.66
CA ALA A 34 12.16 8.55 21.04
C ALA A 34 12.13 7.19 21.76
N GLN A 35 11.88 6.13 21.01
CA GLN A 35 12.05 4.78 21.55
C GLN A 35 13.54 4.47 21.72
N THR A 36 13.89 3.81 22.82
CA THR A 36 15.26 3.42 23.14
C THR A 36 15.80 2.50 22.05
N ARG A 37 16.90 2.90 21.40
CA ARG A 37 17.62 2.03 20.44
C ARG A 37 18.18 0.82 21.19
N PRO A 38 18.17 -0.38 20.58
CA PRO A 38 18.74 -1.56 21.22
C PRO A 38 20.26 -1.39 21.41
N GLU A 39 20.80 -1.83 22.54
CA GLU A 39 22.24 -1.70 22.87
C GLU A 39 23.14 -2.67 22.10
N LYS A 40 22.56 -3.68 21.44
CA LYS A 40 23.25 -4.70 20.64
C LYS A 40 22.55 -4.91 19.31
N PRO A 41 23.23 -5.47 18.30
CA PRO A 41 22.56 -5.85 17.06
C PRO A 41 21.41 -6.83 17.31
N GLN A 42 20.37 -6.72 16.49
CA GLN A 42 19.18 -7.54 16.57
C GLN A 42 18.78 -8.03 15.18
N LEU A 43 18.11 -9.19 15.15
CA LEU A 43 17.58 -9.80 13.94
C LEU A 43 16.08 -9.57 13.84
N ILE A 44 15.62 -8.92 12.78
CA ILE A 44 14.20 -8.65 12.51
C ILE A 44 13.76 -9.51 11.33
N LEU A 45 12.78 -10.39 11.53
CA LEU A 45 12.22 -11.20 10.44
C LEU A 45 11.07 -10.43 9.76
N PHE A 46 11.26 -10.03 8.51
CA PHE A 46 10.25 -9.32 7.71
C PHE A 46 9.28 -10.28 7.01
N ARG A 47 9.80 -11.39 6.50
CA ARG A 47 9.03 -12.36 5.71
C ARG A 47 9.68 -13.74 5.76
N GLN A 48 8.86 -14.77 5.85
CA GLN A 48 9.21 -16.18 5.67
C GLN A 48 7.95 -16.86 5.17
N ASP A 49 7.97 -17.32 3.92
CA ASP A 49 6.76 -17.83 3.27
C ASP A 49 6.45 -19.29 3.64
N PHE A 50 7.45 -20.04 4.13
CA PHE A 50 7.31 -21.43 4.51
C PHE A 50 7.97 -21.71 5.87
N GLU A 51 7.18 -22.29 6.78
CA GLU A 51 7.56 -22.58 8.17
C GLU A 51 8.15 -21.37 8.91
N GLN A 52 8.89 -21.60 9.99
CA GLN A 52 9.49 -20.54 10.81
C GLN A 52 10.99 -20.45 10.56
N LEU A 53 11.56 -19.26 10.84
CA LEU A 53 13.01 -19.07 10.89
C LEU A 53 13.60 -19.96 11.99
N GLU A 54 14.51 -20.86 11.63
CA GLU A 54 15.18 -21.76 12.56
C GLU A 54 16.61 -21.30 12.86
N ARG A 55 17.06 -21.54 14.09
CA ARG A 55 18.44 -21.28 14.53
C ARG A 55 19.18 -22.58 14.67
N ASN A 56 20.36 -22.65 14.05
CA ASN A 56 21.30 -23.78 14.11
C ASN A 56 20.70 -25.10 13.58
N ARG A 57 19.60 -25.00 12.82
CA ARG A 57 18.87 -26.07 12.15
C ARG A 57 18.25 -25.50 10.87
N SER A 58 17.99 -26.37 9.90
CA SER A 58 17.28 -26.03 8.66
C SER A 58 15.83 -25.63 8.97
N VAL A 59 15.14 -25.07 7.96
CA VAL A 59 13.73 -24.67 8.06
C VAL A 59 12.77 -25.83 8.38
N ILE A 60 13.17 -27.08 8.10
CA ILE A 60 12.42 -28.29 8.49
C ILE A 60 13.00 -28.97 9.73
N GLN A 61 13.79 -28.24 10.52
CA GLN A 61 14.36 -28.68 11.80
C GLN A 61 15.38 -29.83 11.71
N THR A 62 16.02 -30.03 10.55
CA THR A 62 17.16 -30.94 10.37
C THR A 62 18.49 -30.22 10.60
N PRO A 63 19.65 -30.91 10.70
CA PRO A 63 20.94 -30.24 10.81
C PRO A 63 21.27 -29.39 9.57
N LEU A 64 21.73 -28.15 9.76
CA LEU A 64 22.19 -27.27 8.67
C LEU A 64 23.30 -27.95 7.86
N THR A 65 23.00 -28.31 6.62
CA THR A 65 23.95 -29.02 5.76
C THR A 65 23.85 -28.46 4.35
N ILE A 66 24.95 -28.02 3.75
CA ILE A 66 24.95 -27.49 2.38
C ILE A 66 25.95 -28.31 1.56
N GLY A 67 25.45 -28.99 0.52
CA GLY A 67 26.22 -30.03 -0.16
C GLY A 67 26.62 -31.12 0.83
N ASP A 68 27.92 -31.41 0.92
CA ASP A 68 28.48 -32.39 1.87
C ASP A 68 28.93 -31.77 3.21
N ARG A 69 28.84 -30.44 3.36
CA ARG A 69 29.34 -29.74 4.54
C ARG A 69 28.24 -29.50 5.56
N ARG A 70 28.42 -30.04 6.76
CA ARG A 70 27.57 -29.76 7.92
C ARG A 70 28.05 -28.53 8.68
N PHE A 71 27.12 -27.70 9.12
CA PHE A 71 27.38 -26.49 9.91
C PHE A 71 26.76 -26.62 11.30
N GLN A 72 27.47 -26.12 12.32
CA GLN A 72 26.97 -26.12 13.70
C GLN A 72 26.09 -24.91 14.01
N ARG A 73 26.21 -23.85 13.20
CA ARG A 73 25.60 -22.56 13.47
C ARG A 73 25.16 -21.83 12.22
N GLY A 74 24.05 -21.11 12.32
CA GLY A 74 23.45 -20.39 11.21
C GLY A 74 21.94 -20.25 11.34
N LEU A 75 21.31 -19.75 10.28
CA LEU A 75 19.87 -19.61 10.19
C LEU A 75 19.32 -20.49 9.07
N GLY A 76 18.31 -21.31 9.38
CA GLY A 76 17.54 -22.07 8.40
C GLY A 76 16.31 -21.27 7.95
N THR A 77 16.17 -21.09 6.64
CA THR A 77 15.16 -20.25 5.99
C THR A 77 14.53 -20.95 4.78
N HIS A 78 13.58 -20.28 4.13
CA HIS A 78 13.00 -20.74 2.86
C HIS A 78 12.81 -19.56 1.90
N SER A 79 12.67 -19.81 0.60
CA SER A 79 12.26 -18.76 -0.36
C SER A 79 10.72 -18.55 -0.33
N VAL A 80 10.16 -17.36 -0.44
CA VAL A 80 10.79 -16.05 -0.36
C VAL A 80 10.91 -15.66 1.11
N SER A 81 12.09 -15.23 1.53
CA SER A 81 12.32 -14.72 2.89
C SER A 81 13.11 -13.42 2.90
N HIS A 82 12.92 -12.67 3.98
CA HIS A 82 13.55 -11.38 4.21
C HIS A 82 13.81 -11.20 5.71
N ILE A 83 15.08 -11.05 6.05
CA ILE A 83 15.58 -10.76 7.41
C ILE A 83 16.34 -9.44 7.35
N ARG A 84 16.14 -8.56 8.32
CA ARG A 84 16.96 -7.36 8.51
C ARG A 84 17.77 -7.51 9.78
N ILE A 85 19.07 -7.25 9.70
CA ILE A 85 19.91 -7.03 10.85
C ILE A 85 19.92 -5.54 11.13
N ARG A 86 19.68 -5.18 12.37
CA ARG A 86 19.74 -3.81 12.85
C ARG A 86 20.81 -3.70 13.91
N SER A 87 21.61 -2.65 13.84
CA SER A 87 22.71 -2.44 14.76
C SER A 87 22.66 -1.04 15.38
N PRO A 88 23.02 -0.89 16.68
CA PRO A 88 23.23 0.43 17.28
C PRO A 88 24.39 1.20 16.63
N ARG A 89 25.29 0.50 15.93
CA ARG A 89 26.50 1.04 15.32
C ARG A 89 26.60 0.63 13.85
N PRO A 90 27.31 1.40 13.00
CA PRO A 90 27.59 1.03 11.62
C PRO A 90 28.04 -0.43 11.46
N ILE A 91 27.41 -1.15 10.54
CA ILE A 91 27.84 -2.47 10.08
C ILE A 91 28.87 -2.24 8.97
N THR A 92 30.08 -2.77 9.15
CA THR A 92 31.18 -2.60 8.21
C THR A 92 31.29 -3.78 7.25
N ARG A 93 30.95 -5.00 7.72
CA ARG A 93 31.11 -6.23 6.93
C ARG A 93 30.08 -7.29 7.29
N PHE A 94 29.69 -8.08 6.30
CA PHE A 94 28.85 -9.27 6.46
C PHE A 94 29.53 -10.50 5.86
N ARG A 95 29.44 -11.65 6.53
CA ARG A 95 30.00 -12.92 6.05
C ARG A 95 29.06 -14.07 6.32
N ALA A 96 28.89 -14.97 5.35
CA ALA A 96 28.12 -16.21 5.51
C ALA A 96 28.54 -17.28 4.50
N TRP A 97 28.25 -18.55 4.79
CA TRP A 97 28.15 -19.62 3.81
C TRP A 97 26.68 -19.82 3.47
N VAL A 98 26.33 -19.85 2.19
CA VAL A 98 24.93 -19.90 1.73
C VAL A 98 24.70 -21.03 0.74
N GLY A 99 23.47 -21.54 0.70
CA GLY A 99 23.04 -22.57 -0.25
C GLY A 99 21.74 -23.25 0.15
N VAL A 100 21.32 -24.21 -0.69
CA VAL A 100 20.15 -25.06 -0.42
C VAL A 100 20.54 -26.12 0.61
N ASP A 101 19.74 -26.27 1.68
CA ASP A 101 19.94 -27.28 2.72
C ASP A 101 19.81 -28.68 2.13
N SER A 102 20.72 -29.59 2.45
CA SER A 102 20.78 -30.99 2.02
C SER A 102 19.86 -31.84 2.90
N ASN A 103 18.67 -32.13 2.40
CA ASN A 103 17.67 -32.97 3.06
C ASN A 103 16.90 -33.83 2.04
N GLU A 104 15.93 -34.61 2.51
CA GLU A 104 15.16 -35.52 1.66
C GLU A 104 14.38 -34.80 0.54
N ARG A 105 13.94 -33.55 0.78
CA ARG A 105 13.14 -32.76 -0.17
C ARG A 105 13.96 -32.01 -1.20
N THR A 106 15.23 -31.77 -0.92
CA THR A 106 16.18 -31.08 -1.81
C THR A 106 17.11 -32.04 -2.54
N SER A 107 16.96 -33.34 -2.28
CA SER A 107 17.72 -34.41 -2.93
C SER A 107 17.54 -34.40 -4.46
N GLY A 108 18.56 -34.87 -5.20
CA GLY A 108 18.51 -34.94 -6.66
C GLY A 108 18.60 -33.58 -7.39
N GLY A 109 19.02 -32.51 -6.69
CA GLY A 109 19.17 -31.18 -7.30
C GLY A 109 17.91 -30.32 -7.22
N LEU A 110 16.93 -30.72 -6.41
CA LEU A 110 15.70 -29.97 -6.18
C LEU A 110 15.95 -28.73 -5.32
N GLY A 111 15.08 -27.73 -5.49
CA GLY A 111 15.24 -26.39 -4.91
C GLY A 111 16.16 -25.50 -5.74
N SER A 112 15.81 -24.23 -5.84
CA SER A 112 16.55 -23.24 -6.59
C SER A 112 16.41 -21.85 -5.97
N VAL A 113 17.51 -21.32 -5.45
CA VAL A 113 17.49 -20.07 -4.67
C VAL A 113 18.55 -19.09 -5.09
N THR A 114 18.29 -17.80 -4.89
CA THR A 114 19.31 -16.75 -4.91
C THR A 114 19.33 -16.02 -3.58
N PHE A 115 20.54 -15.77 -3.07
CA PHE A 115 20.80 -15.02 -1.84
C PHE A 115 21.20 -13.60 -2.17
N HIS A 116 20.62 -12.64 -1.45
CA HIS A 116 20.84 -11.22 -1.67
C HIS A 116 21.23 -10.56 -0.35
N VAL A 117 22.24 -9.70 -0.41
CA VAL A 117 22.66 -8.84 0.70
C VAL A 117 22.48 -7.40 0.24
N GLU A 118 21.64 -6.66 0.94
CA GLU A 118 21.29 -5.27 0.62
C GLU A 118 21.56 -4.38 1.83
N ALA A 119 21.99 -3.15 1.61
CA ALA A 119 22.05 -2.12 2.64
C ALA A 119 21.57 -0.80 2.05
N ASP A 120 20.84 -0.02 2.84
CA ASP A 120 20.31 1.29 2.45
C ASP A 120 19.61 1.27 1.09
N GLY A 121 18.77 0.24 0.87
CA GLY A 121 17.99 0.04 -0.36
C GLY A 121 18.81 -0.34 -1.60
N ARG A 122 20.11 -0.62 -1.47
CA ARG A 122 21.00 -1.02 -2.57
C ARG A 122 21.45 -2.47 -2.39
N GLU A 123 21.40 -3.25 -3.47
CA GLU A 123 21.99 -4.59 -3.49
C GLU A 123 23.52 -4.49 -3.51
N LEU A 124 24.16 -5.01 -2.47
CA LEU A 124 25.61 -5.04 -2.31
C LEU A 124 26.22 -6.32 -2.89
N ALA A 125 25.52 -7.44 -2.74
CA ALA A 125 25.95 -8.72 -3.26
C ALA A 125 24.77 -9.65 -3.57
N ARG A 126 24.99 -10.54 -4.55
CA ARG A 126 24.04 -11.56 -4.99
C ARG A 126 24.78 -12.85 -5.30
N SER A 127 24.25 -13.99 -4.84
CA SER A 127 24.75 -15.31 -5.25
C SER A 127 24.33 -15.67 -6.69
N PRO A 128 25.01 -16.59 -7.39
CA PRO A 128 24.39 -17.29 -8.51
C PRO A 128 23.14 -18.08 -8.04
N VAL A 129 22.38 -18.64 -8.98
CA VAL A 129 21.32 -19.60 -8.64
C VAL A 129 21.98 -20.85 -8.04
N LEU A 130 21.64 -21.16 -6.79
CA LEU A 130 22.12 -22.31 -6.05
C LEU A 130 21.03 -23.39 -6.00
N ARG A 131 21.43 -24.65 -6.17
CA ARG A 131 20.51 -25.81 -6.18
C ARG A 131 20.90 -26.86 -5.14
N GLY A 132 19.97 -27.75 -4.81
CA GLY A 132 20.21 -28.87 -3.90
C GLY A 132 21.45 -29.69 -4.28
N GLY A 133 22.26 -30.06 -3.29
CA GLY A 133 23.49 -30.85 -3.48
C GLY A 133 24.71 -30.07 -4.00
N GLN A 134 24.59 -28.78 -4.31
CA GLN A 134 25.75 -27.94 -4.63
C GLN A 134 26.56 -27.58 -3.38
N PRO A 135 27.89 -27.37 -3.51
CA PRO A 135 28.72 -26.95 -2.37
C PRO A 135 28.32 -25.56 -1.87
N ALA A 136 28.54 -25.31 -0.58
CA ALA A 136 28.27 -24.02 0.04
C ALA A 136 29.00 -22.87 -0.66
N HIS A 137 28.26 -21.81 -0.97
CA HIS A 137 28.78 -20.60 -1.60
C HIS A 137 29.21 -19.59 -0.52
N ARG A 138 30.39 -18.97 -0.67
CA ARG A 138 30.88 -17.97 0.29
C ARG A 138 30.39 -16.58 -0.09
N MET A 139 29.74 -15.90 0.85
CA MET A 139 29.47 -14.46 0.76
C MET A 139 30.34 -13.72 1.78
N ASP A 140 31.07 -12.71 1.31
CA ASP A 140 31.88 -11.80 2.13
C ASP A 140 31.75 -10.40 1.52
N VAL A 141 31.05 -9.51 2.24
CA VAL A 141 30.48 -8.27 1.68
C VAL A 141 30.85 -7.09 2.57
N GLU A 142 31.43 -6.04 1.99
CA GLU A 142 31.59 -4.75 2.67
C GLU A 142 30.26 -3.98 2.62
N VAL A 143 29.82 -3.48 3.77
CA VAL A 143 28.46 -2.91 3.94
C VAL A 143 28.44 -1.38 3.86
N GLY A 144 29.59 -0.72 4.03
CA GLY A 144 29.71 0.73 3.86
C GLY A 144 29.23 1.57 5.05
N GLY A 145 28.92 0.96 6.20
CA GLY A 145 28.70 1.65 7.47
C GLY A 145 27.26 2.01 7.82
N GLY A 146 26.27 1.50 7.09
CA GLY A 146 24.85 1.62 7.47
C GLY A 146 24.55 0.90 8.80
N THR A 147 23.51 1.34 9.53
CA THR A 147 23.07 0.68 10.78
C THR A 147 22.07 -0.46 10.52
N SER A 148 21.81 -0.80 9.26
CA SER A 148 20.89 -1.85 8.83
C SER A 148 21.47 -2.64 7.67
N LEU A 149 21.18 -3.94 7.64
CA LEU A 149 21.57 -4.86 6.58
C LEU A 149 20.41 -5.83 6.30
N ASP A 150 19.98 -5.93 5.06
CA ASP A 150 18.93 -6.84 4.63
C ASP A 150 19.51 -8.09 3.97
N LEU A 151 18.97 -9.23 4.38
CA LEU A 151 19.29 -10.56 3.88
C LEU A 151 18.02 -11.16 3.28
N ARG A 152 18.03 -11.46 1.98
CA ARG A 152 16.87 -12.02 1.28
C ARG A 152 17.20 -13.32 0.57
N VAL A 153 16.22 -14.21 0.52
CA VAL A 153 16.24 -15.41 -0.31
C VAL A 153 15.07 -15.32 -1.29
N ALA A 154 15.37 -15.39 -2.59
CA ALA A 154 14.37 -15.46 -3.65
C ALA A 154 14.35 -16.86 -4.28
N ASP A 155 13.25 -17.18 -4.96
CA ASP A 155 12.92 -18.48 -5.57
C ASP A 155 13.51 -18.70 -6.96
N ALA A 156 14.49 -17.88 -7.33
CA ALA A 156 15.17 -17.86 -8.64
C ALA A 156 14.24 -17.87 -9.88
N GLY A 157 12.96 -17.52 -9.72
CA GLY A 157 11.98 -17.41 -10.80
C GLY A 157 11.28 -18.72 -11.21
N ASP A 158 11.52 -19.86 -10.54
CA ASP A 158 10.80 -21.12 -10.80
C ASP A 158 9.79 -21.51 -9.70
N GLY A 159 9.60 -20.63 -8.72
CA GLY A 159 8.66 -20.80 -7.61
C GLY A 159 9.30 -21.51 -6.43
N PRO A 160 8.72 -21.42 -5.21
CA PRO A 160 9.44 -21.73 -3.96
C PRO A 160 9.56 -23.24 -3.66
N GLY A 161 9.43 -24.10 -4.65
CA GLY A 161 9.31 -25.54 -4.46
C GLY A 161 10.62 -26.18 -4.00
N CYS A 162 10.65 -26.66 -2.74
CA CYS A 162 11.84 -27.28 -2.12
C CYS A 162 13.01 -26.30 -1.90
N ASP A 163 12.72 -25.01 -1.77
CA ASP A 163 13.72 -23.96 -1.61
C ASP A 163 14.16 -23.76 -0.16
N HIS A 164 14.58 -24.86 0.48
CA HIS A 164 15.07 -24.84 1.86
C HIS A 164 16.47 -24.23 1.86
N ALA A 165 16.64 -23.05 2.45
CA ALA A 165 17.81 -22.21 2.25
C ALA A 165 18.52 -21.89 3.57
N ASP A 166 19.84 -21.98 3.61
CA ASP A 166 20.63 -21.80 4.83
C ASP A 166 21.57 -20.58 4.73
N TRP A 167 21.57 -19.75 5.79
CA TRP A 167 22.61 -18.76 6.08
C TRP A 167 23.55 -19.32 7.15
N ALA A 168 24.47 -20.20 6.76
CA ALA A 168 25.38 -20.88 7.65
C ALA A 168 26.58 -20.00 8.06
N GLU A 169 27.00 -20.09 9.33
CA GLU A 169 28.08 -19.25 9.89
C GLU A 169 27.93 -17.76 9.56
N ALA A 170 26.70 -17.26 9.56
CA ALA A 170 26.40 -15.88 9.22
C ALA A 170 26.78 -14.92 10.37
N GLN A 171 27.53 -13.87 10.06
CA GLN A 171 28.01 -12.87 11.02
C GLN A 171 28.04 -11.45 10.42
N VAL A 172 27.90 -10.46 11.30
CA VAL A 172 28.16 -9.04 11.02
C VAL A 172 29.32 -8.52 11.87
N GLU A 173 30.10 -7.60 11.29
CA GLU A 173 31.16 -6.85 11.97
C GLU A 173 30.74 -5.37 12.05
N LEU A 174 30.96 -4.74 13.20
CA LEU A 174 30.64 -3.34 13.43
C LEU A 174 31.88 -2.44 13.28
N ASP A 175 31.69 -1.12 13.26
CA ASP A 175 32.78 -0.13 13.20
C ASP A 175 33.74 -0.15 14.39
N ASP A 176 33.32 -0.69 15.52
CA ASP A 176 34.18 -0.92 16.69
C ASP A 176 34.96 -2.24 16.64
N GLY A 177 34.84 -3.00 15.54
CA GLY A 177 35.50 -4.29 15.33
C GLY A 177 34.82 -5.47 16.03
N SER A 178 33.69 -5.25 16.72
CA SER A 178 32.94 -6.36 17.33
C SER A 178 32.25 -7.22 16.27
N VAL A 179 32.30 -8.54 16.46
CA VAL A 179 31.68 -9.53 15.58
C VAL A 179 30.49 -10.17 16.28
N HIS A 180 29.35 -10.17 15.59
CA HIS A 180 28.11 -10.73 16.10
C HIS A 180 27.56 -11.80 15.17
N TRP A 181 27.29 -12.97 15.73
CA TRP A 181 26.76 -14.11 15.00
C TRP A 181 25.25 -14.06 14.92
N LEU A 182 24.69 -14.26 13.72
CA LEU A 182 23.27 -14.04 13.45
C LEU A 182 22.34 -14.99 14.22
N ASP A 183 22.73 -16.24 14.42
CA ASP A 183 21.98 -17.22 15.22
C ASP A 183 21.91 -16.85 16.72
N ALA A 184 22.89 -16.08 17.21
CA ALA A 184 22.96 -15.61 18.58
C ALA A 184 22.32 -14.23 18.77
N LEU A 185 21.94 -13.54 17.69
CA LEU A 185 21.23 -12.27 17.80
C LEU A 185 19.85 -12.50 18.39
N GLU A 186 19.52 -11.67 19.36
CA GLU A 186 18.16 -11.54 19.85
C GLU A 186 17.25 -11.20 18.67
N THR A 187 16.09 -11.86 18.59
CA THR A 187 15.07 -11.44 17.64
C THR A 187 14.62 -10.04 18.04
N GLY A 188 14.98 -9.07 17.22
CA GLY A 188 14.54 -7.69 17.33
C GLY A 188 13.05 -7.58 17.10
N LEU A 189 12.45 -6.74 17.91
CA LEU A 189 11.05 -6.46 17.95
C LEU A 189 10.85 -5.11 17.21
N ALA A 190 10.94 -5.19 15.87
CA ALA A 190 10.87 -4.12 14.86
C ALA A 190 11.75 -2.85 15.06
N GLU A 191 11.64 -1.90 14.10
CA GLU A 191 12.21 -0.56 14.24
C GLU A 191 11.57 0.18 15.42
N PRO A 192 12.23 1.19 16.01
CA PRO A 192 11.60 2.00 17.02
C PRO A 192 10.40 2.69 16.37
N GLY A 193 9.33 2.89 17.13
CA GLY A 193 8.23 3.73 16.69
C GLY A 193 8.75 5.07 16.19
N ALA A 194 8.26 5.51 15.03
CA ALA A 194 8.68 6.75 14.39
C ALA A 194 8.49 7.94 15.34
N ARG A 195 9.28 9.01 15.19
CA ARG A 195 9.05 10.27 15.92
C ARG A 195 7.94 11.10 15.28
N TYR A 196 7.61 10.85 14.02
CA TYR A 196 6.58 11.56 13.28
C TYR A 196 5.53 10.56 12.79
N PRO A 197 4.31 10.99 12.41
CA PRO A 197 3.29 10.09 11.86
C PRO A 197 3.63 9.56 10.46
N PHE A 198 4.88 9.70 10.00
CA PHE A 198 5.42 9.30 8.71
C PHE A 198 6.92 8.99 8.88
N ARG A 199 7.52 8.35 7.88
CA ARG A 199 8.98 8.21 7.75
C ARG A 199 9.42 8.26 6.28
N PHE A 200 10.67 8.62 6.05
CA PHE A 200 11.36 8.52 4.77
C PHE A 200 12.88 8.47 4.98
N LEU A 201 13.60 7.97 3.97
CA LEU A 201 15.04 8.10 3.83
C LEU A 201 15.37 9.27 2.91
N TYR A 202 16.36 10.07 3.30
CA TYR A 202 16.90 11.15 2.48
C TYR A 202 18.43 11.10 2.49
N GLY A 203 19.02 10.82 1.32
CA GLY A 203 20.47 10.60 1.20
C GLY A 203 20.98 9.47 2.10
N GLY A 204 20.19 8.40 2.28
CA GLY A 204 20.51 7.26 3.16
C GLY A 204 20.28 7.51 4.66
N ARG A 205 19.76 8.68 5.06
CA ARG A 205 19.47 9.00 6.46
C ARG A 205 17.97 9.01 6.75
N GLU A 206 17.56 8.39 7.85
CA GLU A 206 16.18 8.37 8.35
C GLU A 206 15.70 9.77 8.77
N SER A 207 14.46 10.10 8.39
CA SER A 207 13.79 11.37 8.75
C SER A 207 13.81 11.69 10.25
N ASP A 208 13.71 10.69 11.13
CA ASP A 208 13.78 10.84 12.58
C ASP A 208 15.14 11.38 13.09
N ALA A 209 16.20 11.19 12.31
CA ALA A 209 17.54 11.70 12.59
C ALA A 209 17.86 13.00 11.83
N LEU A 210 16.96 13.48 10.98
CA LEU A 210 17.13 14.69 10.17
C LEU A 210 16.25 15.83 10.68
N LEU A 211 14.94 15.60 10.75
CA LEU A 211 13.94 16.62 11.05
C LEU A 211 14.10 17.34 12.41
N PRO A 212 14.63 16.72 13.48
CA PRO A 212 14.84 17.43 14.75
C PRO A 212 15.78 18.63 14.63
N ASP A 213 16.75 18.56 13.71
CA ASP A 213 17.76 19.60 13.50
C ASP A 213 17.38 20.59 12.40
N TRP A 214 16.28 20.33 11.68
CA TRP A 214 15.82 21.18 10.57
C TRP A 214 14.95 22.34 11.09
N PRO A 215 15.20 23.59 10.62
CA PRO A 215 14.28 24.69 10.85
C PRO A 215 12.88 24.33 10.38
N HIS A 216 11.86 24.65 11.18
CA HIS A 216 10.48 24.38 10.81
C HIS A 216 9.52 25.49 11.20
N THR A 217 8.42 25.56 10.45
CA THR A 217 7.30 26.48 10.70
C THR A 217 6.00 25.69 10.86
N VAL A 218 5.11 26.18 11.70
CA VAL A 218 3.77 25.60 11.89
C VAL A 218 2.72 26.66 11.61
N GLN A 219 1.83 26.38 10.66
CA GLN A 219 0.67 27.22 10.34
C GLN A 219 -0.60 26.49 10.77
N ARG A 220 -1.59 27.22 11.28
CA ARG A 220 -2.88 26.66 11.73
C ARG A 220 -4.03 27.43 11.09
N GLY A 221 -5.07 26.72 10.70
CA GLY A 221 -6.27 27.30 10.10
C GLY A 221 -7.50 26.41 10.33
N GLN A 222 -8.66 26.90 9.89
CA GLN A 222 -9.90 26.14 9.97
C GLN A 222 -10.78 26.41 8.75
N VAL A 223 -11.39 25.36 8.21
CA VAL A 223 -12.38 25.43 7.12
C VAL A 223 -13.58 24.57 7.50
N GLY A 224 -14.69 25.19 7.87
CA GLY A 224 -15.86 24.47 8.41
C GLY A 224 -15.46 23.63 9.65
N GLU A 225 -15.76 22.33 9.60
CA GLU A 225 -15.41 21.35 10.67
C GLU A 225 -13.97 20.82 10.57
N ARG A 226 -13.14 21.32 9.66
CA ARG A 226 -11.77 20.87 9.44
C ARG A 226 -10.78 21.84 10.08
N ALA A 227 -10.14 21.45 11.18
CA ALA A 227 -9.00 22.17 11.74
C ALA A 227 -7.72 21.69 11.07
N ILE A 228 -6.98 22.58 10.42
CA ILE A 228 -5.83 22.27 9.58
C ILE A 228 -4.55 22.78 10.25
N THR A 229 -3.54 21.92 10.34
CA THR A 229 -2.18 22.28 10.77
C THR A 229 -1.20 21.90 9.67
N ILE A 230 -0.38 22.85 9.22
CA ILE A 230 0.66 22.63 8.22
C ILE A 230 2.01 22.81 8.92
N THR A 231 2.79 21.75 8.99
CA THR A 231 4.18 21.81 9.46
C THR A 231 5.11 21.70 8.26
N THR A 232 6.10 22.59 8.17
CA THR A 232 7.07 22.60 7.08
C THR A 232 8.47 22.62 7.65
N TRP A 233 9.26 21.58 7.36
CA TRP A 233 10.69 21.51 7.67
C TRP A 233 11.51 21.90 6.44
N ALA A 234 12.64 22.56 6.67
CA ALA A 234 13.60 22.91 5.62
C ALA A 234 14.94 22.21 5.87
N ASP A 235 15.44 21.50 4.86
CA ASP A 235 16.84 21.09 4.88
C ASP A 235 17.73 22.33 4.65
N PRO A 236 18.61 22.70 5.60
CA PRO A 236 19.49 23.85 5.42
C PRO A 236 20.52 23.66 4.30
N GLY A 237 20.82 22.41 3.90
CA GLY A 237 21.84 22.11 2.90
C GLY A 237 21.34 22.11 1.44
N SER A 238 20.19 21.48 1.17
CA SER A 238 19.72 21.26 -0.20
C SER A 238 18.58 22.18 -0.66
N GLY A 239 17.87 22.84 0.26
CA GLY A 239 16.62 23.52 -0.07
C GLY A 239 15.40 22.60 -0.20
N LEU A 240 15.51 21.32 0.19
CA LEU A 240 14.36 20.42 0.31
C LEU A 240 13.41 20.90 1.41
N ARG A 241 12.12 20.99 1.08
CA ARG A 241 11.02 21.17 2.02
C ARG A 241 10.25 19.87 2.21
N VAL A 242 10.00 19.52 3.47
CA VAL A 242 9.07 18.45 3.86
C VAL A 242 7.87 19.11 4.49
N ILE A 243 6.67 18.83 3.96
CA ILE A 243 5.43 19.51 4.35
C ILE A 243 4.41 18.46 4.79
N LEU A 244 3.97 18.53 6.04
CA LEU A 244 2.87 17.74 6.58
C LEU A 244 1.64 18.63 6.74
N GLU A 245 0.62 18.39 5.92
CA GLU A 245 -0.71 19.02 6.03
C GLU A 245 -1.64 18.06 6.77
N ALA A 246 -1.90 18.32 8.06
CA ALA A 246 -2.77 17.53 8.90
C ALA A 246 -4.14 18.20 9.09
N THR A 247 -5.21 17.42 9.06
CA THR A 247 -6.59 17.82 9.28
C THR A 247 -7.19 17.02 10.43
N ARG A 248 -7.63 17.71 11.48
CA ARG A 248 -8.52 17.17 12.52
C ARG A 248 -9.98 17.46 12.14
N PHE A 249 -10.80 16.42 12.08
CA PHE A 249 -12.24 16.57 11.91
C PHE A 249 -12.87 16.89 13.27
N ARG A 250 -13.67 17.95 13.36
CA ARG A 250 -14.30 18.38 14.62
C ARG A 250 -15.62 17.64 14.89
N ASP A 251 -16.21 17.09 13.84
CA ASP A 251 -17.48 16.35 13.82
C ASP A 251 -17.31 14.82 13.79
N PHE A 252 -16.07 14.33 13.62
CA PHE A 252 -15.72 12.91 13.66
C PHE A 252 -14.44 12.67 14.47
N PRO A 253 -14.29 11.52 15.15
CA PRO A 253 -13.05 11.12 15.83
C PRO A 253 -11.98 10.66 14.82
N ALA A 254 -11.66 11.53 13.87
CA ALA A 254 -10.82 11.23 12.73
C ALA A 254 -9.75 12.30 12.51
N VAL A 255 -8.64 11.85 11.94
CA VAL A 255 -7.54 12.69 11.49
C VAL A 255 -7.10 12.22 10.12
N GLU A 256 -6.84 13.18 9.24
CA GLU A 256 -6.23 12.96 7.94
C GLU A 256 -4.90 13.71 7.88
N TRP A 257 -3.91 13.20 7.17
CA TRP A 257 -2.76 14.01 6.79
C TRP A 257 -2.24 13.70 5.39
N LEU A 258 -1.49 14.65 4.85
CA LEU A 258 -0.84 14.57 3.55
C LEU A 258 0.61 15.02 3.67
N LEU A 259 1.54 14.12 3.34
CA LEU A 259 2.96 14.41 3.25
C LEU A 259 3.32 14.87 1.83
N ARG A 260 4.13 15.94 1.72
CA ARG A 260 4.64 16.47 0.45
C ARG A 260 6.12 16.79 0.57
N PHE A 261 6.79 16.75 -0.57
CA PHE A 261 8.17 17.16 -0.73
C PHE A 261 8.24 18.22 -1.84
N ALA A 262 9.05 19.24 -1.65
CA ALA A 262 9.29 20.27 -2.66
C ALA A 262 10.78 20.65 -2.68
N ASN A 263 11.36 20.75 -3.87
CA ASN A 263 12.71 21.26 -4.02
C ASN A 263 12.66 22.76 -4.31
N GLU A 264 13.05 23.57 -3.31
CA GLU A 264 13.19 25.03 -3.44
C GLU A 264 14.66 25.46 -3.60
N GLY A 265 15.57 24.49 -3.73
CA GLY A 265 16.98 24.72 -4.00
C GLY A 265 17.27 24.96 -5.48
N THR A 266 18.56 25.07 -5.79
CA THR A 266 19.07 25.32 -7.15
C THR A 266 19.70 24.08 -7.79
N ALA A 267 19.72 22.95 -7.08
CA ALA A 267 20.28 21.67 -7.54
C ALA A 267 19.31 20.53 -7.22
N ASP A 268 19.52 19.37 -7.84
CA ASP A 268 18.77 18.16 -7.52
C ASP A 268 18.91 17.80 -6.04
N THR A 269 17.82 17.30 -5.45
CA THR A 269 17.87 16.79 -4.08
C THR A 269 18.72 15.52 -4.01
N ALA A 270 19.20 15.15 -2.82
CA ALA A 270 19.59 13.76 -2.59
C ALA A 270 18.38 12.83 -2.83
N VAL A 271 18.64 11.52 -2.96
CA VAL A 271 17.59 10.52 -3.17
C VAL A 271 16.62 10.52 -1.98
N ILE A 272 15.33 10.61 -2.28
CA ILE A 272 14.22 10.41 -1.34
C ILE A 272 13.66 9.01 -1.62
N GLU A 273 13.65 8.15 -0.60
CA GLU A 273 13.19 6.76 -0.74
C GLU A 273 12.53 6.23 0.54
N GLU A 274 11.91 5.05 0.45
CA GLU A 274 11.17 4.42 1.56
C GLU A 274 10.17 5.37 2.26
N VAL A 275 9.44 6.16 1.48
CA VAL A 275 8.43 7.09 1.99
C VAL A 275 7.20 6.31 2.47
N HIS A 276 7.08 6.18 3.78
CA HIS A 276 5.87 5.71 4.44
C HIS A 276 5.08 6.93 4.94
N ALA A 277 4.01 7.27 4.21
CA ALA A 277 3.17 8.42 4.54
C ALA A 277 2.45 8.27 5.90
N MET A 278 2.27 7.03 6.38
CA MET A 278 1.86 6.69 7.73
C MET A 278 2.94 5.82 8.39
N ASP A 279 3.32 6.18 9.62
CA ASP A 279 4.06 5.33 10.55
C ASP A 279 3.53 5.59 11.97
N LEU A 280 2.60 4.75 12.41
CA LEU A 280 1.98 4.86 13.72
C LEU A 280 2.41 3.71 14.61
N THR A 281 2.71 4.06 15.87
CA THR A 281 2.95 3.09 16.93
C THR A 281 1.86 3.20 17.98
N LEU A 282 1.06 2.16 18.07
CA LEU A 282 -0.07 2.05 18.98
C LEU A 282 0.38 1.25 20.20
N ARG A 283 0.35 1.87 21.39
CA ARG A 283 0.57 1.15 22.64
C ARG A 283 -0.70 0.38 22.98
N ALA A 284 -0.59 -0.94 23.11
CA ALA A 284 -1.65 -1.82 23.57
C ALA A 284 -1.98 -1.47 25.03
N PRO A 285 -3.18 -0.98 25.35
CA PRO A 285 -3.45 -0.55 26.72
C PRO A 285 -3.42 -1.72 27.71
N TYR A 286 -3.98 -2.89 27.36
CA TYR A 286 -3.95 -4.06 28.24
C TYR A 286 -4.07 -5.40 27.46
N ALA A 287 -3.02 -6.22 27.62
CA ALA A 287 -2.87 -7.65 27.27
C ALA A 287 -2.75 -8.07 25.79
N MET A 288 -1.50 -8.47 25.47
CA MET A 288 -0.99 -9.43 24.49
C MET A 288 -1.76 -9.66 23.17
N PRO A 289 -1.09 -9.59 22.00
CA PRO A 289 -1.65 -10.02 20.70
C PRO A 289 -2.36 -11.38 20.77
N PRO A 290 -3.33 -11.65 19.86
CA PRO A 290 -3.41 -11.06 18.53
C PRO A 290 -4.31 -9.82 18.39
N TYR A 291 -3.90 -8.89 17.52
CA TYR A 291 -4.82 -7.92 16.91
C TYR A 291 -5.55 -8.58 15.74
N SER A 292 -6.72 -8.06 15.38
CA SER A 292 -7.44 -8.50 14.18
C SER A 292 -7.49 -7.40 13.14
N VAL A 293 -7.03 -7.68 11.93
CA VAL A 293 -7.11 -6.79 10.78
C VAL A 293 -8.23 -7.25 9.88
N PHE A 294 -9.27 -6.44 9.77
CA PHE A 294 -10.37 -6.64 8.85
C PHE A 294 -10.07 -5.92 7.54
N ARG A 295 -10.12 -6.66 6.45
CA ARG A 295 -9.93 -6.17 5.08
C ARG A 295 -11.06 -6.67 4.18
N LEU A 296 -11.13 -6.12 2.97
CA LEU A 296 -11.98 -6.65 1.90
C LEU A 296 -11.11 -7.18 0.77
N ASN A 297 -11.49 -8.34 0.22
CA ASN A 297 -10.89 -8.88 -1.00
C ASN A 297 -11.12 -7.92 -2.17
N GLY A 298 -10.04 -7.49 -2.80
CA GLY A 298 -10.05 -6.88 -4.13
C GLY A 298 -9.92 -7.95 -5.22
N GLY A 299 -9.55 -7.54 -6.43
CA GLY A 299 -9.25 -8.46 -7.53
C GLY A 299 -10.26 -8.45 -8.65
N THR A 300 -10.30 -9.55 -9.40
CA THR A 300 -11.20 -9.74 -10.55
C THR A 300 -12.61 -10.18 -10.08
N PRO A 301 -13.63 -10.12 -10.96
CA PRO A 301 -14.99 -10.47 -10.60
C PRO A 301 -15.17 -11.97 -10.35
N THR A 302 -14.89 -12.38 -9.12
CA THR A 302 -15.11 -13.73 -8.60
C THR A 302 -16.13 -13.67 -7.45
N PRO A 303 -16.78 -14.78 -7.08
CA PRO A 303 -17.74 -14.78 -5.97
C PRO A 303 -17.18 -14.31 -4.63
N ASP A 304 -15.87 -14.44 -4.42
CA ASP A 304 -15.14 -14.01 -3.22
C ASP A 304 -14.64 -12.55 -3.28
N GLN A 305 -14.86 -11.84 -4.40
CA GLN A 305 -14.58 -10.41 -4.49
C GLN A 305 -15.46 -9.65 -3.50
N PHE A 306 -14.90 -8.65 -2.83
CA PHE A 306 -15.55 -7.91 -1.73
C PHE A 306 -15.85 -8.73 -0.47
N GLU A 307 -15.45 -10.00 -0.39
CA GLU A 307 -15.63 -10.74 0.86
C GLU A 307 -14.78 -10.12 1.99
N PRO A 308 -15.36 -9.97 3.19
CA PRO A 308 -14.61 -9.58 4.37
C PRO A 308 -13.67 -10.71 4.79
N ALA A 309 -12.44 -10.35 5.07
CA ALA A 309 -11.44 -11.27 5.62
C ALA A 309 -10.83 -10.67 6.89
N THR A 310 -10.57 -11.54 7.86
CA THR A 310 -9.90 -11.19 9.12
C THR A 310 -8.53 -11.85 9.16
N LEU A 311 -7.49 -11.04 9.34
CA LEU A 311 -6.11 -11.50 9.49
C LEU A 311 -5.64 -11.27 10.92
N PRO A 312 -5.16 -12.30 11.65
CA PRO A 312 -4.56 -12.09 12.95
C PRO A 312 -3.17 -11.48 12.81
N VAL A 313 -2.86 -10.47 13.62
CA VAL A 313 -1.48 -9.97 13.81
C VAL A 313 -0.95 -10.61 15.08
N SER A 314 -0.10 -11.63 14.94
CA SER A 314 0.54 -12.35 16.04
C SER A 314 1.91 -11.73 16.38
N ARG A 315 2.59 -12.24 17.40
CA ARG A 315 3.92 -11.75 17.82
C ARG A 315 5.04 -11.96 16.79
N SER A 316 4.90 -12.97 15.95
CA SER A 316 5.86 -13.31 14.89
C SER A 316 5.32 -13.02 13.50
N GLY A 317 4.05 -12.61 13.39
CA GLY A 317 3.36 -12.41 12.13
C GLY A 317 3.40 -10.96 11.68
N VAL A 318 3.80 -10.75 10.44
CA VAL A 318 3.64 -9.48 9.73
C VAL A 318 2.41 -9.60 8.83
N VAL A 319 1.48 -8.67 8.95
CA VAL A 319 0.38 -8.55 7.99
C VAL A 319 0.75 -7.49 6.96
N THR A 320 0.78 -7.88 5.69
CA THR A 320 0.99 -6.96 4.57
C THR A 320 -0.28 -6.87 3.73
N LEU A 321 -0.75 -5.65 3.51
CA LEU A 321 -1.85 -5.32 2.61
C LEU A 321 -1.30 -4.46 1.47
N GLY A 322 -1.98 -4.49 0.34
CA GLY A 322 -1.63 -3.65 -0.79
C GLY A 322 -2.47 -3.92 -2.02
N SER A 323 -2.28 -3.09 -3.04
CA SER A 323 -2.93 -3.18 -4.34
C SER A 323 -2.54 -4.44 -5.12
N GLY A 324 -1.30 -4.90 -5.01
CA GLY A 324 -0.74 -5.98 -5.83
C GLY A 324 -0.18 -5.51 -7.17
N ALA A 325 -0.90 -4.65 -7.91
CA ALA A 325 -0.37 -3.97 -9.11
C ALA A 325 -1.29 -2.83 -9.59
N GLY A 326 -0.71 -1.66 -9.85
CA GLY A 326 -1.20 -0.58 -10.73
C GLY A 326 -2.46 0.19 -10.27
N ARG A 327 -3.47 -0.51 -9.74
CA ARG A 327 -4.76 0.03 -9.30
C ARG A 327 -5.00 -0.31 -7.85
N SER A 328 -5.70 0.57 -7.13
CA SER A 328 -5.83 0.49 -5.67
C SER A 328 -6.45 -0.79 -5.15
N SER A 329 -7.33 -1.46 -5.91
CA SER A 329 -8.12 -2.60 -5.42
C SER A 329 -7.85 -3.91 -6.17
N SER A 330 -6.72 -4.06 -6.86
CA SER A 330 -6.40 -5.31 -7.59
C SER A 330 -6.14 -6.51 -6.68
N ARG A 331 -5.97 -6.31 -5.37
CA ARG A 331 -5.81 -7.38 -4.37
C ARG A 331 -6.55 -7.10 -3.07
N ASN A 332 -6.38 -5.91 -2.51
CA ASN A 332 -7.08 -5.47 -1.30
C ASN A 332 -7.66 -4.07 -1.52
N PHE A 333 -8.77 -3.75 -0.87
CA PHE A 333 -9.24 -2.36 -0.82
C PHE A 333 -8.26 -1.46 -0.06
N PRO A 334 -8.10 -0.18 -0.46
CA PRO A 334 -7.18 0.78 0.18
C PRO A 334 -7.69 1.29 1.53
N PHE A 335 -8.34 0.43 2.31
CA PHE A 335 -8.71 0.68 3.69
C PHE A 335 -8.84 -0.64 4.44
N PHE A 336 -8.59 -0.59 5.74
CA PHE A 336 -8.68 -1.72 6.65
C PHE A 336 -9.00 -1.24 8.05
N LYS A 337 -9.56 -2.14 8.87
CA LYS A 337 -9.86 -1.85 10.28
C LYS A 337 -8.99 -2.75 11.16
N ILE A 338 -8.33 -2.14 12.13
CA ILE A 338 -7.61 -2.82 13.19
C ILE A 338 -8.54 -2.88 14.39
N GLU A 339 -8.78 -4.07 14.93
CA GLU A 339 -9.50 -4.25 16.19
C GLU A 339 -8.52 -4.62 17.30
N ALA A 340 -8.62 -3.87 18.39
CA ALA A 340 -7.87 -4.00 19.63
C ALA A 340 -8.87 -4.05 20.79
N ARG A 341 -9.47 -5.22 21.00
CA ARG A 341 -10.53 -5.48 22.00
C ARG A 341 -11.71 -4.51 21.89
N GLU A 342 -11.83 -3.57 22.82
CA GLU A 342 -12.94 -2.61 22.91
C GLU A 342 -12.78 -1.40 21.99
N SER A 343 -11.68 -1.35 21.23
CA SER A 343 -11.30 -0.23 20.39
C SER A 343 -10.95 -0.66 18.97
N GLN A 344 -11.19 0.22 18.03
CA GLN A 344 -10.97 -0.01 16.61
C GLN A 344 -10.36 1.23 15.96
N ILE A 345 -9.46 1.00 15.02
CA ILE A 345 -8.89 2.06 14.18
C ILE A 345 -9.14 1.67 12.73
N LEU A 346 -9.90 2.49 12.01
CA LEU A 346 -9.98 2.41 10.55
C LEU A 346 -8.88 3.25 9.94
N VAL A 347 -8.13 2.63 9.04
CA VAL A 347 -7.10 3.29 8.22
C VAL A 347 -7.55 3.26 6.78
N ALA A 348 -7.46 4.39 6.07
CA ALA A 348 -7.65 4.47 4.64
C ALA A 348 -6.47 5.16 3.96
N VAL A 349 -6.06 4.60 2.82
CA VAL A 349 -5.04 5.14 1.91
C VAL A 349 -5.76 5.85 0.78
N GLY A 350 -5.77 7.18 0.81
CA GLY A 350 -6.35 8.03 -0.23
C GLY A 350 -5.49 8.07 -1.49
N TRP A 351 -5.40 6.92 -2.18
CA TRP A 351 -4.62 6.71 -3.40
C TRP A 351 -5.28 5.67 -4.30
N SER A 352 -5.36 5.97 -5.60
CA SER A 352 -5.98 5.10 -6.60
C SER A 352 -4.99 4.19 -7.34
N GLY A 353 -3.69 4.42 -7.16
CA GLY A 353 -2.62 3.59 -7.73
C GLY A 353 -2.11 2.52 -6.76
N SER A 354 -0.85 2.12 -6.95
CA SER A 354 -0.20 1.14 -6.08
C SER A 354 0.08 1.67 -4.67
N TRP A 355 -0.29 0.89 -3.66
CA TRP A 355 -0.10 1.21 -2.25
C TRP A 355 0.25 -0.04 -1.45
N SER A 356 0.88 0.15 -0.30
CA SER A 356 1.16 -0.91 0.67
C SER A 356 0.86 -0.43 2.09
N ALA A 357 0.47 -1.38 2.93
CA ALA A 357 0.43 -1.23 4.38
C ALA A 357 1.02 -2.47 5.04
N ARG A 358 1.74 -2.26 6.14
CA ARG A 358 2.39 -3.30 6.93
C ARG A 358 2.04 -3.10 8.39
N LEU A 359 1.58 -4.16 9.02
CA LEU A 359 1.25 -4.22 10.44
C LEU A 359 2.11 -5.29 11.11
N GLU A 360 2.75 -4.92 12.20
CA GLU A 360 3.60 -5.82 12.97
C GLU A 360 3.46 -5.52 14.46
N CYS A 361 3.51 -6.55 15.31
CA CYS A 361 3.67 -6.35 16.75
C CYS A 361 5.16 -6.41 17.06
N PRO A 362 5.89 -5.27 17.15
CA PRO A 362 7.27 -5.31 17.58
C PRO A 362 7.36 -6.04 18.91
N ASP A 363 6.75 -5.51 19.95
CA ASP A 363 6.74 -6.12 21.26
C ASP A 363 5.32 -6.50 21.70
N PRO A 364 5.16 -7.24 22.81
CA PRO A 364 3.85 -7.73 23.20
C PRO A 364 2.84 -6.64 23.61
N ALA A 365 3.29 -5.40 23.76
CA ALA A 365 2.49 -4.24 24.12
C ALA A 365 2.42 -3.18 23.00
N THR A 366 2.91 -3.48 21.79
CA THR A 366 3.00 -2.48 20.72
C THR A 366 2.52 -3.06 19.39
N LEU A 367 1.71 -2.28 18.66
CA LEU A 367 1.38 -2.51 17.25
C LEU A 367 1.93 -1.35 16.43
N ARG A 368 2.75 -1.66 15.43
CA ARG A 368 3.21 -0.68 14.46
C ARG A 368 2.46 -0.85 13.15
N VAL A 369 2.07 0.28 12.56
CA VAL A 369 1.32 0.36 11.31
C VAL A 369 2.04 1.35 10.40
N THR A 370 2.62 0.84 9.31
CA THR A 370 3.18 1.67 8.24
C THR A 370 2.33 1.57 7.00
N ALA A 371 2.10 2.67 6.28
CA ALA A 371 1.38 2.65 5.00
C ALA A 371 1.80 3.81 4.09
N GLY A 372 1.66 3.62 2.78
CA GLY A 372 2.05 4.62 1.80
C GLY A 372 1.94 4.13 0.36
N LEU A 373 2.66 4.79 -0.55
CA LEU A 373 2.88 4.28 -1.90
C LEU A 373 3.74 3.01 -1.82
N GLU A 374 3.48 2.05 -2.70
CA GLU A 374 4.13 0.73 -2.63
C GLU A 374 5.66 0.79 -2.76
N LYS A 375 6.15 1.62 -3.69
CA LYS A 375 7.58 1.83 -3.94
C LYS A 375 7.84 3.32 -4.13
N THR A 376 8.87 3.84 -3.49
CA THR A 376 9.29 5.24 -3.61
C THR A 376 10.80 5.32 -3.62
N ARG A 377 11.34 5.89 -4.70
CA ARG A 377 12.75 6.23 -4.85
C ARG A 377 12.89 7.23 -5.98
N PHE A 378 13.18 8.49 -5.66
CA PHE A 378 13.23 9.56 -6.64
C PHE A 378 14.15 10.70 -6.18
N VAL A 379 14.51 11.56 -7.13
CA VAL A 379 15.07 12.89 -6.88
C VAL A 379 14.03 13.93 -7.28
N LEU A 380 14.13 15.13 -6.74
CA LEU A 380 13.37 16.28 -7.23
C LEU A 380 14.33 17.25 -7.88
N HIS A 381 14.06 17.61 -9.13
CA HIS A 381 14.74 18.71 -9.81
C HIS A 381 14.31 20.06 -9.21
N PRO A 382 15.09 21.14 -9.39
CA PRO A 382 14.74 22.46 -8.90
C PRO A 382 13.32 22.87 -9.29
N GLY A 383 12.50 23.26 -8.30
CA GLY A 383 11.10 23.65 -8.50
C GLY A 383 10.08 22.51 -8.50
N GLU A 384 10.52 21.26 -8.59
CA GLU A 384 9.63 20.10 -8.58
C GLU A 384 9.01 19.84 -7.20
N LYS A 385 7.82 19.26 -7.23
CA LYS A 385 7.04 18.91 -6.05
C LYS A 385 6.40 17.55 -6.24
N VAL A 386 6.36 16.77 -5.17
CA VAL A 386 5.64 15.49 -5.15
C VAL A 386 4.79 15.41 -3.89
N ARG A 387 3.64 14.75 -4.01
CA ARG A 387 2.75 14.47 -2.89
C ARG A 387 2.62 12.98 -2.67
N GLY A 388 2.51 12.59 -1.40
CA GLY A 388 2.10 11.25 -1.01
C GLY A 388 0.59 11.04 -1.10
N PRO A 389 0.13 9.85 -0.67
CA PRO A 389 -1.29 9.57 -0.45
C PRO A 389 -1.81 10.40 0.73
N ARG A 390 -3.13 10.66 0.75
CA ARG A 390 -3.80 11.12 1.97
C ARG A 390 -3.94 9.92 2.91
N MET A 391 -3.50 10.04 4.14
CA MET A 391 -3.65 9.00 5.15
C MET A 391 -4.78 9.41 6.08
N LEU A 392 -5.82 8.59 6.18
CA LEU A 392 -6.96 8.82 7.05
C LEU A 392 -6.96 7.77 8.16
N ALA A 393 -7.09 8.21 9.41
CA ALA A 393 -7.30 7.35 10.57
C ALA A 393 -8.57 7.79 11.31
N LEU A 394 -9.47 6.85 11.58
CA LEU A 394 -10.66 7.05 12.40
C LEU A 394 -10.61 6.10 13.58
N TYR A 395 -10.74 6.64 14.78
CA TYR A 395 -10.82 5.86 16.01
C TYR A 395 -12.27 5.64 16.42
N HIS A 396 -12.60 4.44 16.89
CA HIS A 396 -13.88 4.14 17.48
C HIS A 396 -13.74 3.22 18.69
N ALA A 397 -14.41 3.57 19.79
CA ALA A 397 -14.57 2.68 20.95
C ALA A 397 -15.98 2.09 20.92
N GLY A 398 -16.09 0.76 21.03
CA GLY A 398 -17.36 0.06 21.06
C GLY A 398 -17.65 -0.78 19.81
N ASP A 399 -18.90 -0.78 19.37
CA ASP A 399 -19.42 -1.77 18.43
C ASP A 399 -18.87 -1.58 16.99
N THR A 400 -18.50 -2.71 16.38
CA THR A 400 -17.98 -2.75 15.01
C THR A 400 -18.94 -2.12 13.98
N ARG A 401 -20.26 -2.27 14.15
CA ARG A 401 -21.24 -1.71 13.20
C ARG A 401 -21.30 -0.19 13.29
N ASP A 402 -21.17 0.36 14.49
CA ASP A 402 -21.13 1.83 14.65
C ASP A 402 -19.86 2.40 14.04
N SER A 403 -18.71 1.77 14.28
CA SER A 403 -17.44 2.11 13.63
C SER A 403 -17.52 2.18 12.10
N HIS A 404 -18.11 1.15 11.46
CA HIS A 404 -18.35 1.15 10.02
C HIS A 404 -19.36 2.24 9.58
N SER A 405 -20.33 2.57 10.43
CA SER A 405 -21.31 3.62 10.16
C SER A 405 -20.69 5.01 10.27
N GLN A 406 -19.81 5.24 11.25
CA GLN A 406 -19.02 6.46 11.40
C GLN A 406 -18.12 6.68 10.20
N PHE A 407 -17.40 5.64 9.76
CA PHE A 407 -16.56 5.72 8.56
C PHE A 407 -17.35 6.07 7.30
N ARG A 408 -18.48 5.40 7.05
CA ARG A 408 -19.36 5.73 5.91
C ARG A 408 -19.88 7.16 5.96
N ARG A 409 -20.27 7.65 7.15
CA ARG A 409 -20.73 9.03 7.35
C ARG A 409 -19.61 10.04 7.13
N LEU A 410 -18.40 9.77 7.61
CA LEU A 410 -17.21 10.60 7.36
C LEU A 410 -16.94 10.72 5.86
N ILE A 411 -16.89 9.58 5.13
CA ILE A 411 -16.71 9.56 3.67
C ILE A 411 -17.83 10.34 2.97
N ALA A 412 -19.09 10.10 3.32
CA ALA A 412 -20.22 10.79 2.72
C ALA A 412 -20.22 12.32 2.98
N THR A 413 -19.77 12.75 4.15
CA THR A 413 -19.84 14.16 4.57
C THR A 413 -18.69 14.98 3.98
N HIS A 414 -17.47 14.43 4.03
CA HIS A 414 -16.22 15.17 3.77
C HIS A 414 -15.51 14.80 2.47
N PHE A 415 -15.80 13.63 1.89
CA PHE A 415 -15.05 13.10 0.73
C PHE A 415 -15.92 12.84 -0.51
N ALA A 416 -17.21 12.60 -0.33
CA ALA A 416 -18.11 12.37 -1.45
C ALA A 416 -18.17 13.58 -2.38
N ALA A 417 -18.09 13.31 -3.69
CA ALA A 417 -18.21 14.34 -4.71
C ALA A 417 -19.55 15.09 -4.57
N ARG A 418 -19.50 16.40 -4.78
CA ARG A 418 -20.68 17.27 -4.81
C ARG A 418 -20.85 17.84 -6.20
N ARG A 419 -22.09 17.90 -6.68
CA ARG A 419 -22.42 18.54 -7.96
C ARG A 419 -23.25 19.79 -7.66
N ALA A 420 -22.77 20.95 -8.13
CA ALA A 420 -23.39 22.25 -7.83
C ALA A 420 -23.65 22.48 -6.32
N GLY A 421 -22.69 22.11 -5.47
CA GLY A 421 -22.77 22.25 -4.01
C GLY A 421 -23.68 21.25 -3.28
N LYS A 422 -24.44 20.42 -4.01
CA LYS A 422 -25.36 19.43 -3.42
C LYS A 422 -24.69 18.05 -3.31
N PRO A 423 -25.03 17.27 -2.26
CA PRO A 423 -24.67 15.85 -2.21
C PRO A 423 -25.23 15.12 -3.42
N LEU A 424 -24.46 14.18 -3.99
CA LEU A 424 -24.98 13.27 -4.99
C LEU A 424 -25.97 12.30 -4.31
N LEU A 425 -27.23 12.33 -4.73
CA LEU A 425 -28.23 11.32 -4.37
C LEU A 425 -28.19 10.19 -5.42
N PRO A 426 -28.60 8.96 -5.06
CA PRO A 426 -28.74 7.89 -6.05
C PRO A 426 -29.77 8.31 -7.10
N ILE A 427 -29.33 8.41 -8.35
CA ILE A 427 -30.17 8.71 -9.51
C ILE A 427 -30.68 7.36 -10.04
N PRO A 428 -31.98 7.11 -10.17
CA PRO A 428 -32.49 5.97 -10.93
C PRO A 428 -32.08 6.14 -12.41
N PHE A 429 -31.14 5.34 -12.88
CA PHE A 429 -30.61 5.45 -14.24
C PHE A 429 -30.71 4.15 -15.01
N SER A 430 -30.71 4.25 -16.34
CA SER A 430 -30.48 3.14 -17.24
C SER A 430 -29.10 3.28 -17.86
N ASN A 431 -28.32 2.20 -17.83
CA ASN A 431 -27.11 2.06 -18.64
C ASN A 431 -27.37 1.05 -19.75
N THR A 432 -27.04 1.42 -20.99
CA THR A 432 -27.36 0.62 -22.17
C THR A 432 -26.66 -0.73 -22.24
N CYS A 433 -25.51 -0.94 -21.56
CA CYS A 433 -24.86 -2.25 -21.55
C CYS A 433 -25.71 -3.34 -20.87
N PHE A 434 -26.49 -2.98 -19.84
CA PHE A 434 -27.39 -3.92 -19.13
C PHE A 434 -28.75 -4.06 -19.80
N THR A 435 -29.15 -3.09 -20.62
CA THR A 435 -30.47 -3.08 -21.27
C THR A 435 -30.56 -4.10 -22.39
N ARG A 436 -29.45 -4.33 -23.12
CA ARG A 436 -29.41 -5.27 -24.25
C ARG A 436 -28.28 -6.31 -24.19
N GLY A 437 -27.41 -6.26 -23.18
CA GLY A 437 -26.28 -7.18 -23.02
C GLY A 437 -25.02 -6.72 -23.80
N GLY A 438 -23.85 -7.20 -23.37
CA GLY A 438 -22.55 -6.73 -23.87
C GLY A 438 -22.28 -6.96 -25.37
N GLY A 439 -22.96 -7.91 -26.01
CA GLY A 439 -22.86 -8.14 -27.45
C GLY A 439 -23.44 -7.03 -28.33
N TRP A 440 -24.16 -6.07 -27.73
CA TRP A 440 -24.95 -5.05 -28.42
C TRP A 440 -24.37 -3.63 -28.28
N LEU A 441 -23.19 -3.48 -27.66
CA LEU A 441 -22.53 -2.19 -27.46
C LEU A 441 -22.34 -1.42 -28.79
N ASN A 442 -22.04 -2.13 -29.87
CA ASN A 442 -21.82 -1.54 -31.20
C ASN A 442 -23.09 -1.23 -31.99
N GLU A 443 -24.27 -1.56 -31.46
CA GLU A 443 -25.54 -1.16 -32.08
C GLU A 443 -26.04 0.19 -31.58
N CYS A 444 -25.39 0.79 -30.57
CA CYS A 444 -25.79 2.10 -30.07
C CYS A 444 -25.72 3.17 -31.19
N ASN A 445 -26.81 3.92 -31.35
CA ASN A 445 -26.96 5.00 -32.33
C ASN A 445 -27.95 6.06 -31.83
N ALA A 446 -27.97 7.23 -32.47
CA ALA A 446 -28.80 8.34 -32.00
C ALA A 446 -30.30 7.95 -31.85
N GLU A 447 -30.85 7.21 -32.82
CA GLU A 447 -32.25 6.81 -32.83
C GLU A 447 -32.62 5.93 -31.63
N ASN A 448 -31.83 4.88 -31.38
CA ASN A 448 -32.14 3.95 -30.30
C ASN A 448 -31.91 4.57 -28.92
N GLN A 449 -30.90 5.44 -28.75
CA GLN A 449 -30.70 6.14 -27.48
C GLN A 449 -31.85 7.11 -27.20
N ILE A 450 -32.33 7.85 -28.21
CA ILE A 450 -33.50 8.72 -28.10
C ILE A 450 -34.76 7.91 -27.80
N SER A 451 -34.93 6.74 -28.43
CA SER A 451 -36.05 5.83 -28.17
C SER A 451 -36.05 5.33 -26.71
N LEU A 452 -34.90 4.93 -26.18
CA LEU A 452 -34.76 4.52 -24.78
C LEU A 452 -35.12 5.67 -23.82
N ILE A 453 -34.62 6.88 -24.07
CA ILE A 453 -34.98 8.07 -23.29
C ILE A 453 -36.49 8.31 -23.28
N ARG A 454 -37.15 8.19 -24.44
CA ARG A 454 -38.61 8.33 -24.56
C ARG A 454 -39.37 7.27 -23.79
N ALA A 455 -38.87 6.03 -23.78
CA ALA A 455 -39.50 4.91 -23.08
C ALA A 455 -39.29 4.98 -21.57
N TYR A 456 -38.14 5.47 -21.10
CA TYR A 456 -37.76 5.45 -19.69
C TYR A 456 -38.17 6.67 -18.89
N ALA A 457 -38.28 7.85 -19.51
CA ALA A 457 -38.73 9.05 -18.80
C ALA A 457 -40.11 8.85 -18.11
N PRO A 458 -41.14 8.24 -18.75
CA PRO A 458 -42.42 8.01 -18.10
C PRO A 458 -42.39 6.98 -16.97
N LEU A 459 -41.34 6.16 -16.89
CA LEU A 459 -41.16 5.17 -15.81
C LEU A 459 -40.48 5.77 -14.57
N GLY A 460 -40.13 7.05 -14.61
CA GLY A 460 -39.45 7.74 -13.50
C GLY A 460 -37.95 7.54 -13.45
N LEU A 461 -37.32 7.05 -14.53
CA LEU A 461 -35.87 7.12 -14.64
C LEU A 461 -35.45 8.59 -14.81
N GLU A 462 -34.36 8.95 -14.16
CA GLU A 462 -33.82 10.31 -14.12
C GLU A 462 -32.56 10.45 -15.00
N ALA A 463 -31.97 9.34 -15.45
CA ALA A 463 -30.83 9.37 -16.37
C ALA A 463 -30.77 8.19 -17.34
N VAL A 464 -30.17 8.44 -18.51
CA VAL A 464 -29.74 7.41 -19.45
C VAL A 464 -28.26 7.59 -19.74
N ILE A 465 -27.51 6.49 -19.65
CA ILE A 465 -26.08 6.42 -19.94
C ILE A 465 -25.89 5.60 -21.20
N THR A 466 -25.35 6.22 -22.25
CA THR A 466 -24.82 5.48 -23.40
C THR A 466 -23.47 4.88 -23.00
N ASP A 467 -23.41 3.55 -22.97
CA ASP A 467 -22.20 2.79 -22.63
C ASP A 467 -21.19 2.75 -23.79
N ALA A 468 -20.20 1.86 -23.75
CA ALA A 468 -19.17 1.74 -24.77
C ALA A 468 -19.74 1.47 -26.19
N GLY A 469 -18.96 1.83 -27.22
CA GLY A 469 -19.29 1.57 -28.63
C GLY A 469 -19.79 2.78 -29.43
N TRP A 470 -19.94 3.95 -28.80
CA TRP A 470 -20.38 5.18 -29.46
C TRP A 470 -19.30 5.83 -30.36
N PHE A 471 -18.04 5.43 -30.20
CA PHE A 471 -16.87 6.04 -30.81
C PHE A 471 -16.31 5.25 -32.02
N GLU A 472 -15.54 5.91 -32.89
CA GLU A 472 -14.95 5.34 -34.12
C GLU A 472 -14.27 3.98 -33.89
N GLY A 473 -14.67 2.98 -34.67
CA GLY A 473 -14.19 1.59 -34.53
C GLY A 473 -15.02 0.73 -33.57
N GLY A 474 -15.88 1.33 -32.73
CA GLY A 474 -16.76 0.62 -31.80
C GLY A 474 -16.01 -0.07 -30.66
N TRP A 475 -16.73 -0.73 -29.77
CA TRP A 475 -16.17 -1.51 -28.67
C TRP A 475 -15.78 -2.94 -29.10
N PRO A 476 -14.64 -3.48 -28.61
CA PRO A 476 -13.57 -2.78 -27.91
C PRO A 476 -12.56 -2.11 -28.87
N ALA A 477 -12.57 -2.46 -30.16
CA ALA A 477 -11.50 -2.19 -31.11
C ALA A 477 -11.16 -0.71 -31.33
N GLY A 478 -12.13 0.17 -31.12
CA GLY A 478 -12.02 1.60 -31.25
C GLY A 478 -11.56 2.34 -29.99
N ALA A 479 -11.38 1.68 -28.85
CA ALA A 479 -10.99 2.38 -27.61
C ALA A 479 -9.60 3.01 -27.77
N GLY A 480 -9.54 4.35 -27.69
CA GLY A 480 -8.41 5.16 -28.16
C GLY A 480 -8.77 6.10 -29.31
N ASN A 481 -9.90 5.88 -29.98
CA ASN A 481 -10.60 6.88 -30.77
C ASN A 481 -11.78 7.38 -29.92
N TRP A 482 -11.88 8.69 -29.72
CA TRP A 482 -12.89 9.28 -28.84
C TRP A 482 -13.86 10.24 -29.55
N ASN A 483 -13.91 10.13 -30.88
CA ASN A 483 -14.89 10.82 -31.71
C ASN A 483 -16.14 9.94 -31.93
N PRO A 484 -17.36 10.50 -31.92
CA PRO A 484 -18.56 9.73 -32.22
C PRO A 484 -18.53 9.14 -33.62
N ARG A 485 -18.99 7.89 -33.77
CA ARG A 485 -19.09 7.26 -35.09
C ARG A 485 -20.10 7.99 -35.95
N LYS A 486 -19.70 8.46 -37.12
CA LYS A 486 -20.56 9.27 -38.02
C LYS A 486 -21.72 8.49 -38.64
N ASP A 487 -21.59 7.17 -38.79
CA ASP A 487 -22.66 6.29 -39.26
C ASP A 487 -23.79 6.12 -38.22
N ALA A 488 -23.45 6.13 -36.92
CA ALA A 488 -24.42 5.96 -35.82
C ALA A 488 -24.87 7.30 -35.19
N TYR A 489 -24.01 8.31 -35.22
CA TYR A 489 -24.20 9.64 -34.63
C TYR A 489 -23.74 10.72 -35.63
N PRO A 490 -24.45 10.91 -36.76
CA PRO A 490 -24.03 11.84 -37.82
C PRO A 490 -23.88 13.29 -37.32
N GLU A 491 -24.76 13.70 -36.40
CA GLU A 491 -24.77 15.02 -35.75
C GLU A 491 -24.07 15.00 -34.37
N GLY A 492 -23.28 13.95 -34.10
CA GLY A 492 -22.67 13.71 -32.79
C GLY A 492 -23.67 13.36 -31.69
N MET A 493 -23.29 13.57 -30.43
CA MET A 493 -24.10 13.18 -29.26
C MET A 493 -25.16 14.22 -28.88
N GLY A 494 -25.13 15.40 -29.51
CA GLY A 494 -26.01 16.54 -29.20
C GLY A 494 -27.51 16.21 -29.22
N PRO A 495 -28.04 15.56 -30.28
CA PRO A 495 -29.46 15.20 -30.34
C PRO A 495 -29.92 14.28 -29.22
N VAL A 496 -29.07 13.32 -28.79
CA VAL A 496 -29.37 12.40 -27.70
C VAL A 496 -29.42 13.15 -26.36
N ALA A 497 -28.40 13.97 -26.09
CA ALA A 497 -28.34 14.81 -24.91
C ALA A 497 -29.56 15.74 -24.82
N LYS A 498 -29.95 16.36 -25.95
CA LYS A 498 -31.14 17.21 -26.02
C LYS A 498 -32.41 16.43 -25.70
N ALA A 499 -32.59 15.23 -26.24
CA ALA A 499 -33.78 14.42 -25.99
C ALA A 499 -33.96 14.06 -24.50
N ALA A 500 -32.85 13.83 -23.78
CA ALA A 500 -32.84 13.63 -22.33
C ALA A 500 -33.21 14.92 -21.58
N LEU A 501 -32.57 16.04 -21.91
CA LEU A 501 -32.83 17.34 -21.30
C LEU A 501 -34.29 17.79 -21.48
N ASP A 502 -34.85 17.62 -22.68
CA ASP A 502 -36.25 17.94 -22.98
C ASP A 502 -37.26 17.13 -22.13
N ARG A 503 -36.81 16.03 -21.51
CA ARG A 503 -37.59 15.16 -20.62
C ARG A 503 -37.19 15.30 -19.14
N GLY A 504 -36.36 16.28 -18.81
CA GLY A 504 -35.86 16.48 -17.45
C GLY A 504 -34.88 15.40 -16.98
N MET A 505 -34.31 14.61 -17.90
CA MET A 505 -33.34 13.56 -17.58
C MET A 505 -31.89 14.06 -17.74
N VAL A 506 -30.97 13.43 -17.01
CA VAL A 506 -29.53 13.57 -17.20
C VAL A 506 -29.05 12.61 -18.28
N TYR A 507 -28.26 13.10 -19.22
CA TYR A 507 -27.54 12.25 -20.17
C TYR A 507 -26.12 11.97 -19.67
N GLY A 508 -25.75 10.68 -19.65
CA GLY A 508 -24.40 10.22 -19.34
C GLY A 508 -23.75 9.52 -20.53
N LEU A 509 -22.43 9.56 -20.57
CA LEU A 509 -21.62 8.93 -21.61
C LEU A 509 -20.47 8.16 -20.97
N TRP A 510 -20.29 6.90 -21.36
CA TRP A 510 -19.17 6.09 -20.93
C TRP A 510 -17.87 6.53 -21.61
N TYR A 511 -16.78 6.52 -20.84
CA TYR A 511 -15.45 6.90 -21.30
C TYR A 511 -14.38 6.12 -20.53
N GLU A 512 -13.35 5.63 -21.23
CA GLU A 512 -12.20 4.94 -20.62
C GLU A 512 -10.91 5.48 -21.25
N PRO A 513 -10.56 6.74 -20.98
CA PRO A 513 -9.47 7.42 -21.67
C PRO A 513 -8.12 6.72 -21.46
N GLU A 514 -7.96 5.99 -20.36
CA GLU A 514 -6.76 5.21 -20.03
C GLU A 514 -6.46 4.09 -21.03
N ARG A 515 -7.43 3.61 -21.81
CA ARG A 515 -7.24 2.48 -22.73
C ARG A 515 -6.96 2.95 -24.16
N VAL A 516 -5.96 2.34 -24.78
CA VAL A 516 -5.65 2.50 -26.21
C VAL A 516 -5.52 1.13 -26.86
N VAL A 517 -6.23 0.90 -27.95
CA VAL A 517 -6.20 -0.35 -28.69
C VAL A 517 -5.38 -0.20 -29.96
N ALA A 518 -4.63 -1.25 -30.33
CA ALA A 518 -3.81 -1.26 -31.53
C ALA A 518 -4.63 -0.88 -32.78
N GLY A 519 -4.08 0.04 -33.58
CA GLY A 519 -4.70 0.53 -34.82
C GLY A 519 -5.57 1.79 -34.66
N THR A 520 -5.89 2.21 -33.44
CA THR A 520 -6.56 3.49 -33.18
C THR A 520 -5.69 4.69 -33.56
N GLU A 521 -6.29 5.88 -33.66
CA GLU A 521 -5.60 7.13 -34.00
C GLU A 521 -4.46 7.42 -33.01
N ILE A 522 -4.73 7.36 -31.70
CA ILE A 522 -3.70 7.56 -30.67
C ILE A 522 -2.56 6.56 -30.86
N HIS A 523 -2.85 5.28 -31.05
CA HIS A 523 -1.80 4.27 -31.26
C HIS A 523 -0.94 4.55 -32.51
N ARG A 524 -1.57 4.98 -33.61
CA ARG A 524 -0.87 5.22 -34.88
C ARG A 524 -0.06 6.52 -34.90
N THR A 525 -0.57 7.56 -34.25
CA THR A 525 -0.04 8.92 -34.37
C THR A 525 0.77 9.37 -33.15
N ARG A 526 0.55 8.73 -31.99
CA ARG A 526 1.17 9.02 -30.70
C ARG A 526 1.65 7.75 -29.98
N PRO A 527 2.46 6.89 -30.63
CA PRO A 527 2.96 5.66 -29.98
C PRO A 527 3.82 5.96 -28.74
N GLU A 528 4.41 7.14 -28.63
CA GLU A 528 5.16 7.60 -27.46
C GLU A 528 4.29 7.87 -26.23
N TRP A 529 2.97 7.97 -26.38
CA TRP A 529 2.03 8.22 -25.28
C TRP A 529 1.58 6.97 -24.54
N VAL A 530 1.87 5.77 -25.04
CA VAL A 530 1.35 4.53 -24.46
C VAL A 530 2.40 3.76 -23.64
N LEU A 531 1.94 3.18 -22.54
CA LEU A 531 2.62 2.19 -21.71
C LEU A 531 2.37 0.79 -22.29
N GLY A 532 3.27 -0.16 -22.02
CA GLY A 532 3.38 -1.48 -22.67
C GLY A 532 2.08 -2.24 -22.93
N SER A 533 2.12 -3.18 -23.89
CA SER A 533 0.94 -3.94 -24.30
C SER A 533 0.58 -5.07 -23.34
N GLN A 534 -0.73 -5.29 -23.19
CA GLN A 534 -1.29 -6.53 -22.68
C GLN A 534 -1.49 -7.50 -23.85
N ALA A 535 -0.91 -8.70 -23.76
CA ALA A 535 -1.09 -9.75 -24.76
C ALA A 535 -2.55 -10.24 -24.77
N GLY A 536 -3.10 -10.43 -25.98
CA GLY A 536 -4.47 -10.91 -26.20
C GLY A 536 -4.82 -10.97 -27.69
N PRO A 537 -6.06 -11.34 -28.05
CA PRO A 537 -6.51 -11.38 -29.45
C PRO A 537 -6.37 -10.03 -30.17
N GLN A 538 -6.38 -8.94 -29.41
CA GLN A 538 -6.10 -7.59 -29.87
C GLN A 538 -5.15 -6.91 -28.88
N GLU A 539 -4.04 -6.37 -29.36
CA GLU A 539 -3.08 -5.67 -28.52
C GLU A 539 -3.70 -4.41 -27.91
N THR A 540 -3.60 -4.30 -26.59
CA THR A 540 -4.17 -3.20 -25.80
C THR A 540 -3.09 -2.57 -24.94
N TYR A 541 -3.08 -1.26 -24.87
CA TYR A 541 -2.12 -0.43 -24.15
C TYR A 541 -2.83 0.45 -23.12
N LEU A 542 -2.04 1.03 -22.22
CA LEU A 542 -2.50 2.09 -21.30
C LEU A 542 -1.89 3.43 -21.69
N LEU A 543 -2.64 4.53 -21.58
CA LEU A 543 -2.05 5.87 -21.72
C LEU A 543 -1.11 6.21 -20.57
N ASN A 544 -0.01 6.88 -20.89
CA ASN A 544 0.91 7.44 -19.93
C ASN A 544 0.44 8.82 -19.48
N PHE A 545 -0.48 8.86 -18.52
CA PHE A 545 -0.88 10.11 -17.86
C PHE A 545 0.24 10.77 -17.03
N GLY A 546 1.45 10.20 -16.98
CA GLY A 546 2.63 10.88 -16.46
C GLY A 546 3.18 11.95 -17.40
N LEU A 547 2.76 11.97 -18.67
CA LEU A 547 3.16 12.96 -19.67
C LEU A 547 2.22 14.16 -19.66
N PRO A 548 2.73 15.41 -19.55
CA PRO A 548 1.90 16.61 -19.61
C PRO A 548 1.05 16.71 -20.89
N GLU A 549 1.59 16.30 -22.03
CA GLU A 549 0.90 16.38 -23.33
C GLU A 549 -0.32 15.45 -23.39
N VAL A 550 -0.25 14.30 -22.71
CA VAL A 550 -1.40 13.38 -22.60
C VAL A 550 -2.47 14.00 -21.70
N GLN A 551 -2.09 14.64 -20.60
CA GLN A 551 -3.06 15.32 -19.73
C GLN A 551 -3.78 16.46 -20.46
N GLU A 552 -3.03 17.31 -21.17
CA GLU A 552 -3.58 18.44 -21.95
C GLU A 552 -4.51 18.00 -23.08
N TYR A 553 -4.27 16.83 -23.69
CA TYR A 553 -5.16 16.30 -24.72
C TYR A 553 -6.55 15.92 -24.17
N PHE A 554 -6.64 15.49 -22.90
CA PHE A 554 -7.88 14.97 -22.31
C PHE A 554 -8.60 15.91 -21.33
N PHE A 555 -7.89 16.84 -20.68
CA PHE A 555 -8.39 17.69 -19.59
C PHE A 555 -8.09 19.16 -19.86
#